data_AF-A0A922P2C8-F1
#
_entry.id   AF-A0A922P2C8-F1
#
_cell.length_a   1.000
_cell.length_b   1.000
_cell.length_c   1.000
_cell.angle_alpha   90.00
_cell.angle_beta   90.00
_cell.angle_gamma   90.00
#
_symmetry.space_group_name_H-M   'P 1'
#
loop_
_entity.id
_entity.type
_entity.pdbx_description
1 polymer ?
#
loop_
_entity_poly.entity_id
_entity_poly.type
_entity_poly.pdbx_seq_one_letter_code
_entity_poly.pdbx_strand_id
1 'polypeptide(L)'
;MNWERIQNDAEAAGCMFRLLGSDQDLSHATAWFEAQGFDVHERFSSANPSVERDGKKRVAAQYSIRKNGPKFPARGAVRRMFRSISYSMSINSTWSPDGKQLLGVTVSYLTL
;
A
#
# COMPACT_ATOMS: atom_id res chain seq x y z
N MET A 1 3.06 -7.55 9.12
CA MET A 1 2.24 -6.54 9.83
C MET A 1 1.02 -7.22 10.44
N ASN A 2 0.57 -6.82 11.65
CA ASN A 2 -0.65 -7.38 12.24
C ASN A 2 -1.88 -6.54 11.82
N TRP A 3 -2.54 -6.97 10.75
CA TRP A 3 -3.69 -6.26 10.18
C TRP A 3 -4.92 -6.24 11.08
N GLU A 4 -5.07 -7.19 12.01
CA GLU A 4 -6.23 -7.22 12.93
C GLU A 4 -6.24 -6.07 13.93
N ARG A 5 -5.05 -5.49 14.21
CA ARG A 5 -4.89 -4.37 15.13
C ARG A 5 -5.02 -3.00 14.46
N ILE A 6 -5.04 -2.97 13.12
CA ILE A 6 -5.12 -1.74 12.34
C ILE A 6 -6.58 -1.30 12.24
N GLN A 7 -6.86 -0.05 12.62
CA GLN A 7 -8.21 0.46 12.69
C GLN A 7 -8.64 1.25 11.44
N ASN A 8 -7.68 1.86 10.74
CA ASN A 8 -7.94 2.71 9.58
C ASN A 8 -6.74 2.78 8.62
N ASP A 9 -6.95 3.42 7.48
CA ASP A 9 -5.98 3.62 6.42
C ASP A 9 -4.81 4.52 6.80
N ALA A 10 -5.03 5.55 7.62
CA ALA A 10 -3.96 6.41 8.13
C ALA A 10 -3.00 5.62 9.05
N GLU A 11 -3.53 4.78 9.94
CA GLU A 11 -2.73 3.90 10.79
C GLU A 11 -1.99 2.85 9.94
N ALA A 12 -2.67 2.26 8.96
CA ALA A 12 -2.05 1.34 8.01
C ALA A 12 -0.85 2.01 7.31
N ALA A 13 -1.06 3.17 6.70
CA ALA A 13 -0.03 3.92 6.00
C ALA A 13 1.16 4.26 6.92
N GLY A 14 0.89 4.70 8.16
CA GLY A 14 1.93 5.01 9.14
C GLY A 14 2.74 3.78 9.58
N CYS A 15 2.08 2.65 9.86
CA CYS A 15 2.75 1.40 10.18
C CYS A 15 3.60 0.90 9.01
N MET A 16 3.05 0.94 7.80
CA MET A 16 3.74 0.55 6.58
C MET A 16 4.94 1.44 6.31
N PHE A 17 4.79 2.76 6.45
CA PHE A 17 5.91 3.70 6.28
C PHE A 17 7.08 3.36 7.20
N ARG A 18 6.81 3.04 8.47
CA ARG A 18 7.86 2.67 9.43
C ARG A 18 8.50 1.32 9.11
N LEU A 19 7.67 0.31 8.78
CA LEU A 19 8.13 -1.07 8.58
C LEU A 19 8.77 -1.31 7.21
N LEU A 20 8.32 -0.62 6.16
CA LEU A 20 8.93 -0.69 4.85
C LEU A 20 10.13 0.26 4.76
N GLY A 21 10.03 1.43 5.41
CA GLY A 21 11.11 2.42 5.42
C GLY A 21 12.35 1.98 6.21
N SER A 22 12.25 0.95 7.06
CA SER A 22 13.41 0.41 7.79
C SER A 22 14.43 -0.28 6.88
N ASP A 23 14.00 -0.78 5.72
CA ASP A 23 14.88 -1.48 4.78
C ASP A 23 15.76 -0.50 3.97
N GLN A 24 15.38 0.79 3.89
CA GLN A 24 16.09 1.86 3.17
C GLN A 24 16.52 1.50 1.74
N ASP A 25 15.77 0.60 1.09
CA ASP A 25 16.01 0.20 -0.28
C ASP A 25 14.69 -0.22 -0.94
N LEU A 26 14.37 0.48 -2.03
CA LEU A 26 13.21 0.21 -2.88
C LEU A 26 13.20 -1.21 -3.43
N SER A 27 14.37 -1.87 -3.59
CA SER A 27 14.47 -3.24 -4.11
C SER A 27 13.63 -4.26 -3.33
N HIS A 28 13.38 -3.99 -2.05
CA HIS A 28 12.59 -4.86 -1.17
C HIS A 28 11.07 -4.61 -1.22
N ALA A 29 10.62 -3.50 -1.82
CA ALA A 29 9.22 -3.07 -1.71
C ALA A 29 8.23 -4.09 -2.27
N THR A 30 8.55 -4.72 -3.40
CA THR A 30 7.68 -5.73 -4.03
C THR A 30 7.53 -6.96 -3.16
N ALA A 31 8.64 -7.54 -2.73
CA ALA A 31 8.63 -8.71 -1.84
C ALA A 31 7.91 -8.40 -0.52
N TRP A 32 8.10 -7.19 0.01
CA TRP A 32 7.41 -6.73 1.22
C TRP A 32 5.89 -6.68 1.02
N PHE A 33 5.41 -6.08 -0.10
CA PHE A 33 3.99 -6.02 -0.41
C PHE A 33 3.36 -7.40 -0.62
N GLU A 34 4.04 -8.27 -1.36
CA GLU A 34 3.61 -9.65 -1.59
C GLU A 34 3.55 -10.46 -0.28
N ALA A 35 4.52 -10.27 0.61
CA ALA A 35 4.51 -10.88 1.95
C ALA A 35 3.35 -10.37 2.82
N GLN A 36 2.86 -9.14 2.57
CA GLN A 36 1.64 -8.67 3.19
C GLN A 36 0.38 -9.19 2.48
N GLY A 37 0.50 -9.93 1.39
CA GLY A 37 -0.60 -10.50 0.60
C GLY A 37 -1.22 -9.51 -0.39
N PHE A 38 -0.45 -8.57 -0.93
CA PHE A 38 -0.85 -7.73 -2.05
C PHE A 38 -0.27 -8.29 -3.35
N ASP A 39 -1.02 -8.09 -4.44
CA ASP A 39 -0.56 -8.38 -5.79
C ASP A 39 0.18 -7.16 -6.33
N VAL A 40 1.45 -7.33 -6.73
CA VAL A 40 2.25 -6.29 -7.37
C VAL A 40 2.32 -6.58 -8.86
N HIS A 41 1.88 -5.64 -9.68
CA HIS A 41 1.97 -5.78 -11.12
C HIS A 41 3.40 -5.47 -11.59
N GLU A 42 3.95 -6.24 -12.53
CA GLU A 42 5.35 -6.14 -12.97
C GLU A 42 5.77 -4.72 -13.37
N ARG A 43 4.89 -3.99 -14.07
CA ARG A 43 5.08 -2.59 -14.52
C ARG A 43 5.08 -1.53 -13.41
N PHE A 44 4.75 -1.91 -12.19
CA PHE A 44 4.73 -1.02 -11.02
C PHE A 44 5.46 -1.66 -9.84
N SER A 45 6.42 -2.54 -10.15
CA SER A 45 7.22 -3.29 -9.18
C SER A 45 8.51 -2.54 -8.81
N SER A 46 9.28 -3.11 -7.90
CA SER A 46 10.60 -2.58 -7.51
C SER A 46 11.61 -2.70 -8.64
N ALA A 47 11.45 -3.70 -9.52
CA ALA A 47 12.28 -3.88 -10.70
C ALA A 47 11.95 -2.85 -11.80
N ASN A 48 10.67 -2.49 -11.93
CA ASN A 48 10.19 -1.48 -12.88
C ASN A 48 9.27 -0.48 -12.18
N PRO A 49 9.82 0.42 -11.33
CA PRO A 49 9.01 1.40 -10.64
C PRO A 49 8.52 2.47 -11.61
N SER A 50 7.33 3.01 -11.36
CA SER A 50 6.87 4.20 -12.07
C SER A 50 7.73 5.39 -11.65
N VAL A 51 8.23 6.17 -12.62
CA VAL A 51 9.08 7.34 -12.34
C VAL A 51 8.27 8.61 -12.57
N GLU A 52 8.17 9.45 -11.55
CA GLU A 52 7.53 10.75 -11.61
C GLU A 52 8.43 11.80 -12.28
N ARG A 53 7.86 12.95 -12.64
CA ARG A 53 8.62 14.03 -13.33
C ARG A 53 9.81 14.55 -12.52
N ASP A 54 9.72 14.50 -11.19
CA ASP A 54 10.78 14.92 -10.27
C ASP A 54 11.78 13.79 -9.95
N GLY A 55 11.69 12.65 -10.66
CA GLY A 55 12.55 11.49 -10.50
C GLY A 55 12.15 10.57 -9.35
N LYS A 56 11.13 10.90 -8.54
CA LYS A 56 10.65 10.00 -7.50
C LYS A 56 10.15 8.69 -8.11
N LYS A 57 10.39 7.60 -7.40
CA LYS A 57 10.01 6.26 -7.84
C LYS A 57 8.78 5.79 -7.07
N ARG A 58 7.83 5.15 -7.75
CA ARG A 58 6.61 4.61 -7.16
C ARG A 58 6.49 3.11 -7.43
N VAL A 59 6.27 2.35 -6.37
CA VAL A 59 5.88 0.94 -6.41
C VAL A 59 4.43 0.84 -5.95
N ALA A 60 3.59 0.18 -6.75
CA ALA A 60 2.16 0.07 -6.51
C ALA A 60 1.75 -1.40 -6.33
N ALA A 61 0.90 -1.64 -5.33
CA ALA A 61 0.38 -2.96 -5.00
C ALA A 61 -1.14 -2.91 -4.84
N GLN A 62 -1.84 -4.00 -5.16
CA GLN A 62 -3.30 -4.09 -5.06
C GLN A 62 -3.73 -5.26 -4.18
N TYR A 63 -4.90 -5.13 -3.58
CA TYR A 63 -5.52 -6.16 -2.79
C TYR A 63 -7.00 -6.24 -3.11
N SER A 64 -7.44 -7.40 -3.61
CA SER A 64 -8.84 -7.61 -3.95
C SER A 64 -9.67 -7.89 -2.69
N ILE A 65 -10.33 -6.85 -2.17
CA ILE A 65 -11.30 -6.99 -1.06
C ILE A 65 -12.43 -7.92 -1.47
N ARG A 66 -12.86 -7.86 -2.74
CA ARG A 66 -13.92 -8.73 -3.27
C ARG A 66 -13.57 -10.21 -3.18
N LYS A 67 -12.31 -10.59 -3.42
CA LYS A 67 -11.87 -12.00 -3.40
C LYS A 67 -11.47 -12.46 -2.00
N ASN A 68 -10.78 -11.60 -1.25
CA ASN A 68 -10.08 -11.98 -0.02
C ASN A 68 -10.73 -11.42 1.25
N GLY A 69 -11.82 -10.66 1.13
CA GLY A 69 -12.41 -9.91 2.24
C GLY A 69 -11.59 -8.66 2.61
N PRO A 70 -12.05 -7.86 3.58
CA PRO A 70 -11.33 -6.67 4.03
C PRO A 70 -10.00 -7.05 4.69
N LYS A 71 -8.95 -6.26 4.44
CA LYS A 71 -7.60 -6.54 4.98
C LYS A 71 -7.53 -6.41 6.50
N PHE A 72 -8.19 -5.39 7.03
CA PHE A 72 -8.27 -5.10 8.45
C PHE A 72 -9.73 -4.84 8.84
N PRO A 73 -10.09 -4.90 10.13
CA PRO A 73 -11.47 -4.79 10.57
C PRO A 73 -12.05 -3.43 10.18
N ALA A 74 -12.96 -3.41 9.20
CA ALA A 74 -13.79 -2.25 8.89
C ALA A 74 -14.90 -2.09 9.95
N ARG A 75 -14.54 -2.04 11.23
CA ARG A 75 -15.47 -1.87 12.35
C ARG A 75 -15.63 -0.37 12.68
N GLY A 76 -16.80 0.04 13.16
CA GLY A 76 -17.09 1.42 13.55
C GLY A 76 -17.59 2.34 12.41
N ALA A 77 -17.64 3.64 12.69
CA ALA A 77 -18.23 4.68 11.82
C ALA A 77 -17.69 4.70 10.38
N VAL A 78 -16.50 4.15 10.16
CA VAL A 78 -15.87 3.95 8.85
C VAL A 78 -16.76 3.12 7.92
N ARG A 79 -17.41 2.03 8.39
CA ARG A 79 -18.39 1.27 7.60
C ARG A 79 -19.66 2.08 7.27
N ARG A 80 -20.03 3.05 8.11
CA ARG A 80 -21.23 3.91 7.91
C ARG A 80 -20.99 5.07 6.95
N MET A 81 -19.74 5.49 6.75
CA MET A 81 -19.39 6.52 5.76
C MET A 81 -19.14 5.95 4.36
N PHE A 82 -18.90 4.64 4.22
CA PHE A 82 -18.88 3.96 2.93
C PHE A 82 -20.31 3.83 2.38
N ARG A 83 -20.81 4.91 1.76
CA ARG A 83 -21.99 4.87 0.86
C ARG A 83 -21.73 3.96 -0.36
N SER A 84 -20.46 3.68 -0.66
CA SER A 84 -19.97 2.88 -1.77
C SER A 84 -19.24 1.62 -1.27
N ILE A 85 -19.40 0.49 -1.98
CA ILE A 85 -18.82 -0.79 -1.57
C ILE A 85 -17.38 -0.88 -2.13
N SER A 86 -16.38 -0.80 -1.25
CA SER A 86 -14.98 -1.00 -1.63
C SER A 86 -14.74 -2.43 -2.11
N TYR A 87 -14.24 -2.60 -3.34
CA TYR A 87 -13.95 -3.92 -3.92
C TYR A 87 -12.45 -4.19 -4.07
N SER A 88 -11.62 -3.16 -3.97
CA SER A 88 -10.16 -3.26 -4.01
C SER A 88 -9.50 -2.19 -3.16
N MET A 89 -8.33 -2.51 -2.62
CA MET A 89 -7.43 -1.59 -1.95
C MET A 89 -6.14 -1.48 -2.76
N SER A 90 -5.64 -0.27 -2.94
CA SER A 90 -4.39 0.02 -3.63
C SER A 90 -3.42 0.69 -2.67
N ILE A 91 -2.15 0.34 -2.75
CA ILE A 91 -1.07 0.93 -1.97
C ILE A 91 -0.01 1.44 -2.91
N ASN A 92 0.42 2.66 -2.68
CA ASN A 92 1.56 3.26 -3.37
C ASN A 92 2.64 3.60 -2.33
N SER A 93 3.85 3.09 -2.54
CA SER A 93 5.04 3.61 -1.86
C SER A 93 5.78 4.54 -2.81
N THR A 94 6.10 5.74 -2.35
CA THR A 94 6.90 6.71 -3.10
C THR A 94 8.27 6.82 -2.45
N TRP A 95 9.30 6.74 -3.28
CA TRP A 95 10.70 6.68 -2.90
C TRP A 95 11.48 7.82 -3.55
N SER A 96 12.62 8.16 -2.94
CA SER A 96 13.60 9.09 -3.50
C SER A 96 14.11 8.61 -4.86
N PRO A 97 14.68 9.52 -5.69
CA PRO A 97 15.21 9.15 -7.00
C PRO A 97 16.29 8.07 -6.96
N ASP A 98 17.10 8.05 -5.91
CA ASP A 98 18.11 7.01 -5.68
C ASP A 98 17.54 5.69 -5.15
N GLY A 99 16.25 5.66 -4.76
CA GLY A 99 15.57 4.48 -4.22
C GLY A 99 15.92 4.14 -2.78
N LYS A 100 16.70 4.98 -2.07
CA LYS A 100 17.21 4.67 -0.73
C LYS A 100 16.34 5.20 0.41
N GLN A 101 15.41 6.10 0.11
CA GLN A 101 14.57 6.71 1.13
C GLN A 101 13.10 6.57 0.74
N LEU A 102 12.32 5.96 1.63
CA LEU A 102 10.87 5.99 1.54
C LEU A 102 10.37 7.39 1.91
N LEU A 103 9.67 8.04 0.98
CA LEU A 103 9.15 9.40 1.14
C LEU A 103 7.67 9.42 1.53
N GLY A 104 6.93 8.36 1.19
CA GLY A 104 5.52 8.26 1.58
C GLY A 104 4.90 6.91 1.26
N VAL A 105 3.81 6.61 1.97
CA VAL A 105 2.92 5.48 1.69
C VAL A 105 1.50 6.02 1.64
N THR A 106 0.78 5.70 0.56
CA THR A 106 -0.62 6.07 0.39
C THR A 106 -1.44 4.82 0.23
N VAL A 107 -2.51 4.72 1.02
CA VAL A 107 -3.55 3.69 0.87
C VAL A 107 -4.76 4.33 0.18
N SER A 108 -5.38 3.62 -0.76
CA SER A 108 -6.55 4.10 -1.49
C SER A 108 -7.53 2.95 -1.72
N TYR A 109 -8.82 3.27 -1.78
CA TYR A 109 -9.88 2.29 -2.03
C TYR A 109 -10.54 2.55 -3.37
N LEU A 110 -10.76 1.49 -4.12
CA LEU A 110 -11.63 1.50 -5.29
C LEU A 110 -13.01 1.05 -4.84
N THR A 111 -13.99 1.92 -5.05
CA THR A 111 -15.37 1.75 -4.58
C THR A 111 -16.35 1.78 -5.74
N LEU A 112 -17.43 1.01 -5.64
CA LEU A 112 -18.62 1.07 -6.50
C LEU A 112 -19.74 1.89 -5.85
#